data_AF-A0A6H5L0W9-F1
#
_entry.id   AF-A0A6H5L0W9-F1
#
_cell.length_a   1.000
_cell.length_b   1.000
_cell.length_c   1.000
_cell.angle_alpha   90.00
_cell.angle_beta   90.00
_cell.angle_gamma   90.00
#
_symmetry.space_group_name_H-M   'P 1'
#
loop_
_entity.id
_entity.type
_entity.pdbx_description
1 polymer ?
#
loop_
_entity_poly.entity_id
_entity_poly.type
_entity_poly.pdbx_seq_one_letter_code
_entity_poly.pdbx_strand_id
1 'polypeptide(L)'
;MQQCRVVSVIKSPPPNPGTAPFLLPCFQAPNTVVDELCPANKANRAKYNVPPGQLTENGMNQALKLGNFLRETYIGSMDFLPPTLGSGSMPTFSSWLKSDSAARCLQTAQAMAMGLFPYGTGPPGFPNQPMPVLTEPDRFASLLAAPHGPCLAQQKADNAAYDSTRGVELIQQSRNITDVVSKACGVPTEAYTNVDNGKEGLVLGVKDVGDMLDFDEQQGLPRLASVSKQAHEDMTQLAFTLLQERYYSNRRQANHLLGGRLSSHAAG
;
A
#
# COMPACT_ATOMS: atom_id res chain seq x y z
N MET A 1 1.27 3.57 -6.13
CA MET A 1 1.10 3.22 -4.71
C MET A 1 0.35 1.90 -4.55
N GLN A 2 1.04 0.78 -4.34
CA GLN A 2 0.42 -0.48 -3.92
C GLN A 2 0.14 -0.37 -2.40
N GLN A 3 -1.10 -0.02 -2.04
CA GLN A 3 -1.48 0.20 -0.64
C GLN A 3 -1.59 -1.14 0.10
N CYS A 4 -0.91 -1.28 1.24
CA CYS A 4 -1.16 -2.38 2.17
C CYS A 4 -2.46 -2.08 2.90
N ARG A 5 -3.45 -2.94 2.72
CA ARG A 5 -4.71 -2.80 3.46
C ARG A 5 -4.57 -3.56 4.77
N VAL A 6 -4.57 -2.84 5.88
CA VAL A 6 -4.57 -3.41 7.23
C VAL A 6 -5.82 -2.90 7.92
N VAL A 7 -6.77 -3.78 8.23
CA VAL A 7 -7.98 -3.41 8.98
C VAL A 7 -7.79 -3.84 10.43
N SER A 8 -7.79 -2.86 11.34
CA SER A 8 -7.96 -3.14 12.76
C SER A 8 -9.45 -3.37 13.04
N VAL A 9 -9.81 -4.54 13.54
CA VAL A 9 -11.14 -4.75 14.12
C VAL A 9 -11.01 -4.72 15.63
N ILE A 10 -11.50 -3.65 16.22
CA ILE A 10 -11.60 -3.44 17.66
C ILE A 10 -13.02 -3.86 18.05
N LYS A 11 -13.19 -4.94 18.82
CA LYS A 11 -14.53 -5.47 19.17
C LYS A 11 -14.92 -5.18 20.63
N SER A 12 -15.89 -4.27 20.82
CA SER A 12 -17.03 -4.28 21.81
C SER A 12 -17.20 -2.97 22.63
N PRO A 13 -18.44 -2.46 22.88
CA PRO A 13 -19.72 -2.71 22.21
C PRO A 13 -19.75 -1.95 20.85
N PRO A 14 -20.79 -2.08 19.97
CA PRO A 14 -20.65 -1.70 18.58
C PRO A 14 -20.40 -0.18 18.49
N PRO A 15 -19.28 0.29 17.90
CA PRO A 15 -19.27 1.66 17.45
C PRO A 15 -20.24 1.73 16.27
N ASN A 16 -20.87 2.89 16.11
CA ASN A 16 -21.77 3.19 15.00
C ASN A 16 -21.32 2.55 13.66
N PRO A 17 -22.27 2.18 12.78
CA PRO A 17 -22.02 1.53 11.48
C PRO A 17 -21.28 2.39 10.43
N GLY A 18 -20.26 3.15 10.84
CA GLY A 18 -19.49 4.08 10.03
C GLY A 18 -18.01 4.15 10.38
N THR A 19 -17.46 3.22 11.18
CA THR A 19 -16.01 3.22 11.46
C THR A 19 -15.27 2.69 10.22
N ALA A 20 -14.75 3.61 9.41
CA ALA A 20 -14.04 3.28 8.19
C ALA A 20 -12.76 2.46 8.48
N PRO A 21 -12.42 1.49 7.63
CA PRO A 21 -11.13 0.79 7.72
C PRO A 21 -9.97 1.81 7.61
N PHE A 22 -8.97 1.69 8.48
CA PHE A 22 -7.73 2.46 8.35
C PHE A 22 -6.92 1.92 7.17
N LEU A 23 -6.83 2.67 6.07
CA LEU A 23 -5.92 2.35 4.98
C LEU A 23 -4.52 2.87 5.35
N LEU A 24 -3.54 1.97 5.45
CA LEU A 24 -2.18 2.34 5.81
C LEU A 24 -1.32 2.50 4.56
N PRO A 25 -0.60 3.62 4.40
CA PRO A 25 0.43 3.72 3.38
C PRO A 25 1.53 2.70 3.67
N CYS A 26 2.03 2.05 2.61
CA CYS A 26 3.05 1.02 2.71
C CYS A 26 4.30 1.48 1.97
N PHE A 27 5.42 1.51 2.69
CA PHE A 27 6.68 2.10 2.24
C PHE A 27 7.68 0.98 1.93
N GLN A 28 7.65 0.55 0.68
CA GLN A 28 8.28 -0.68 0.19
C GLN A 28 9.42 -0.40 -0.78
N ALA A 29 10.27 -1.40 -1.01
CA ALA A 29 11.20 -1.38 -2.13
C ALA A 29 10.45 -1.51 -3.47
N PRO A 30 10.95 -0.90 -4.57
CA PRO A 30 10.38 -1.06 -5.91
C PRO A 30 10.27 -2.55 -6.33
N ASN A 31 9.33 -2.84 -7.23
CA ASN A 31 9.20 -4.17 -7.85
C ASN A 31 10.36 -4.43 -8.83
N THR A 32 10.65 -5.72 -9.12
CA THR A 32 11.72 -6.12 -10.05
C THR A 32 11.52 -5.59 -11.47
N VAL A 33 10.28 -5.33 -11.87
CA VAL A 33 9.94 -4.78 -13.18
C VAL A 33 10.68 -3.47 -13.50
N VAL A 34 10.98 -2.70 -12.45
CA VAL A 34 11.71 -1.43 -12.54
C VAL A 34 13.16 -1.64 -12.97
N ASP A 35 13.72 -2.86 -12.85
CA ASP A 35 15.04 -3.19 -13.37
C ASP A 35 15.15 -2.96 -14.87
N GLU A 36 14.10 -3.29 -15.60
CA GLU A 36 13.99 -3.14 -17.05
C GLU A 36 13.51 -1.72 -17.42
N LEU A 37 12.55 -1.17 -16.67
CA LEU A 37 11.96 0.14 -16.97
C LEU A 37 12.90 1.31 -16.69
N CYS A 38 13.74 1.20 -15.66
CA CYS A 38 14.67 2.26 -15.28
C CYS A 38 16.02 1.70 -14.82
N PRO A 39 16.86 1.22 -15.76
CA PRO A 39 18.17 0.64 -15.46
C PRO A 39 19.12 1.65 -14.79
N ALA A 40 18.98 2.94 -15.10
CA ALA A 40 19.77 4.01 -14.48
C ALA A 40 19.61 4.07 -12.95
N ASN A 41 18.48 3.57 -12.39
CA ASN A 41 18.24 3.59 -10.96
C ASN A 41 18.92 2.45 -10.17
N LYS A 42 19.70 1.59 -10.83
CA LYS A 42 20.34 0.42 -10.22
C LYS A 42 21.13 0.76 -8.94
N ALA A 43 21.78 1.92 -8.89
CA ALA A 43 22.57 2.34 -7.74
C ALA A 43 21.72 2.65 -6.49
N ASN A 44 20.53 3.23 -6.66
CA ASN A 44 19.59 3.44 -5.56
C ASN A 44 18.96 2.14 -5.12
N ARG A 45 18.56 1.29 -6.07
CA ARG A 45 17.96 -0.03 -5.76
C ARG A 45 18.84 -0.89 -4.87
N ALA A 46 20.16 -0.88 -5.09
CA ALA A 46 21.11 -1.60 -4.25
C ALA A 46 21.15 -1.14 -2.77
N LYS A 47 20.62 0.06 -2.46
CA LYS A 47 20.63 0.66 -1.12
C LYS A 47 19.39 0.39 -0.29
N TYR A 48 18.35 -0.22 -0.86
CA TYR A 48 17.13 -0.57 -0.12
C TYR A 48 17.36 -1.66 0.93
N ASN A 49 18.44 -2.45 0.80
CA ASN A 49 18.85 -3.51 1.72
C ASN A 49 17.77 -4.56 2.02
N VAL A 50 16.74 -4.65 1.17
CA VAL A 50 15.68 -5.65 1.23
C VAL A 50 15.36 -6.15 -0.18
N PRO A 51 14.79 -7.36 -0.34
CA PRO A 51 14.35 -7.83 -1.63
C PRO A 51 13.28 -6.90 -2.26
N PRO A 52 13.15 -6.86 -3.59
CA PRO A 52 12.11 -6.09 -4.28
C PRO A 52 10.70 -6.37 -3.74
N GLY A 53 9.88 -5.32 -3.62
CA GLY A 53 8.51 -5.40 -3.11
C GLY A 53 8.36 -5.72 -1.61
N GLN A 54 9.47 -5.80 -0.85
CA GLN A 54 9.46 -5.99 0.61
C GLN A 54 9.42 -4.65 1.35
N LEU A 55 9.00 -4.71 2.61
CA LEU A 55 8.98 -3.56 3.50
C LEU A 55 10.40 -3.17 3.89
N THR A 56 10.71 -1.88 3.81
CA THR A 56 12.02 -1.33 4.19
C THR A 56 12.10 -1.06 5.69
N GLU A 57 13.31 -0.85 6.22
CA GLU A 57 13.50 -0.40 7.61
C GLU A 57 12.75 0.92 7.87
N ASN A 58 12.82 1.88 6.94
CA ASN A 58 12.08 3.13 7.09
C ASN A 58 10.56 2.90 7.13
N GLY A 59 10.05 1.99 6.29
CA GLY A 59 8.65 1.59 6.31
C GLY A 59 8.21 0.94 7.62
N MET A 60 9.06 0.09 8.21
CA MET A 60 8.83 -0.46 9.54
C MET A 60 8.80 0.64 10.61
N ASN A 61 9.74 1.60 10.55
CA ASN A 61 9.78 2.73 11.48
C ASN A 61 8.57 3.65 11.37
N GLN A 62 8.05 3.87 10.16
CA GLN A 62 6.81 4.64 9.95
C GLN A 62 5.59 3.90 10.50
N ALA A 63 5.49 2.59 10.28
CA ALA A 63 4.43 1.76 10.88
C ALA A 63 4.50 1.77 12.41
N LEU A 64 5.69 1.68 12.99
CA LEU A 64 5.91 1.78 14.44
C LEU A 64 5.45 3.15 14.99
N LYS A 65 5.85 4.25 14.33
CA LYS A 65 5.43 5.61 14.71
C LYS A 65 3.92 5.78 14.66
N LEU A 66 3.27 5.21 13.64
CA LEU A 66 1.83 5.18 13.57
C LEU A 66 1.23 4.41 14.76
N GLY A 67 1.78 3.24 15.10
CA GLY A 67 1.37 2.48 16.29
C GLY A 67 1.45 3.32 17.57
N ASN A 68 2.54 4.06 17.76
CA ASN A 68 2.72 4.97 18.91
C ASN A 68 1.64 6.05 18.93
N PHE A 69 1.37 6.69 17.78
CA PHE A 69 0.32 7.70 17.66
C PHE A 69 -1.06 7.13 18.00
N LEU A 70 -1.38 5.91 17.52
CA LEU A 70 -2.62 5.23 17.83
C LEU A 70 -2.73 4.90 19.32
N ARG A 71 -1.63 4.51 19.98
CA ARG A 71 -1.59 4.32 21.44
C ARG A 71 -1.88 5.62 22.18
N GLU A 72 -1.19 6.70 21.85
CA GLU A 72 -1.39 8.02 22.48
C GLU A 72 -2.84 8.50 22.33
N THR A 73 -3.43 8.26 21.15
CA THR A 73 -4.80 8.67 20.85
C THR A 73 -5.80 7.77 21.58
N TYR A 74 -5.81 6.47 21.30
CA TYR A 74 -6.87 5.56 21.72
C TYR A 74 -6.71 4.99 23.12
N ILE A 75 -5.49 4.89 23.65
CA ILE A 75 -5.23 4.45 25.02
C ILE A 75 -5.01 5.67 25.90
N GLY A 76 -4.11 6.58 25.51
CA GLY A 76 -3.72 7.71 26.34
C GLY A 76 -4.80 8.78 26.49
N SER A 77 -5.35 9.24 25.37
CA SER A 77 -6.23 10.43 25.35
C SER A 77 -7.71 10.07 25.45
N MET A 78 -8.13 9.00 24.78
CA MET A 78 -9.54 8.62 24.67
C MET A 78 -9.95 7.54 25.69
N ASP A 79 -8.99 6.87 26.34
CA ASP A 79 -9.24 5.71 27.22
C ASP A 79 -10.18 4.66 26.58
N PHE A 80 -10.08 4.52 25.26
CA PHE A 80 -10.94 3.67 24.45
C PHE A 80 -10.41 2.24 24.38
N LEU A 81 -9.08 2.09 24.35
CA LEU A 81 -8.38 0.81 24.34
C LEU A 81 -7.67 0.58 25.68
N PRO A 82 -7.60 -0.68 26.17
CA PRO A 82 -6.85 -0.98 27.37
C PRO A 82 -5.33 -0.81 27.13
N PRO A 83 -4.54 -0.51 28.18
CA PRO A 83 -3.10 -0.32 28.04
C PRO A 83 -2.33 -1.60 27.68
N THR A 84 -2.92 -2.78 27.95
CA THR A 84 -2.40 -4.11 27.63
C THR A 84 -3.54 -5.00 27.11
N LEU A 85 -3.24 -5.99 26.27
CA LEU A 85 -4.29 -6.88 25.74
C LEU A 85 -4.77 -7.84 26.82
N GLY A 86 -6.09 -8.00 26.94
CA GLY A 86 -6.69 -8.92 27.90
C GLY A 86 -6.65 -8.47 29.37
N SER A 87 -6.24 -7.23 29.67
CA SER A 87 -6.36 -6.65 31.00
C SER A 87 -7.72 -5.97 31.23
N GLY A 88 -8.23 -6.05 32.46
CA GLY A 88 -9.41 -5.29 32.92
C GLY A 88 -10.73 -6.07 32.87
N SER A 89 -11.85 -5.35 33.03
CA SER A 89 -13.23 -5.87 33.07
C SER A 89 -13.79 -6.30 31.71
N MET A 90 -12.97 -6.30 30.66
CA MET A 90 -13.33 -6.69 29.28
C MET A 90 -12.54 -7.94 28.84
N PRO A 91 -12.73 -9.10 29.49
CA PRO A 91 -12.00 -10.34 29.20
C PRO A 91 -12.25 -10.88 27.78
N THR A 92 -13.24 -10.35 27.07
CA THR A 92 -13.59 -10.71 25.69
C THR A 92 -13.05 -9.75 24.63
N PHE A 93 -12.29 -8.72 25.05
CA PHE A 93 -11.68 -7.77 24.11
C PHE A 93 -10.58 -8.46 23.30
N SER A 94 -10.99 -8.99 22.16
CA SER A 94 -10.14 -9.66 21.19
C SER A 94 -9.69 -8.62 20.18
N SER A 95 -8.58 -7.95 20.44
CA SER A 95 -7.93 -7.10 19.43
C SER A 95 -7.14 -7.97 18.49
N TRP A 96 -7.47 -7.89 17.20
CA TRP A 96 -6.68 -8.47 16.14
C TRP A 96 -6.56 -7.47 15.00
N LEU A 97 -5.44 -7.57 14.29
CA LEU A 97 -5.27 -6.87 13.02
C LEU A 97 -5.58 -7.88 11.91
N LYS A 98 -6.26 -7.44 10.86
CA LYS A 98 -6.37 -8.23 9.63
C LYS A 98 -5.55 -7.55 8.55
N SER A 99 -4.71 -8.32 7.89
CA SER A 99 -3.81 -7.87 6.84
C SER A 99 -4.03 -8.67 5.58
N ASP A 100 -3.79 -8.02 4.43
CA ASP A 100 -3.50 -8.73 3.20
C ASP A 100 -2.30 -9.70 3.36
N SER A 101 -2.23 -10.73 2.53
CA SER A 101 -1.32 -11.88 2.71
C SER A 101 0.11 -11.60 2.24
N ALA A 102 0.31 -10.51 1.50
CA ALA A 102 1.65 -10.07 1.11
C ALA A 102 2.52 -9.81 2.37
N ALA A 103 3.75 -10.34 2.35
CA ALA A 103 4.68 -10.27 3.49
C ALA A 103 4.87 -8.84 4.04
N ARG A 104 4.98 -7.85 3.15
CA ARG A 104 5.07 -6.43 3.52
C ARG A 104 3.86 -5.91 4.32
N CYS A 105 2.65 -6.40 4.03
CA CYS A 105 1.43 -6.01 4.74
C CYS A 105 1.45 -6.59 6.16
N LEU A 106 1.84 -7.87 6.28
CA LEU A 106 2.01 -8.54 7.56
C LEU A 106 3.07 -7.88 8.43
N GLN A 107 4.25 -7.57 7.85
CA GLN A 107 5.32 -6.85 8.54
C GLN A 107 4.88 -5.45 8.99
N THR A 108 4.12 -4.73 8.15
CA THR A 108 3.56 -3.42 8.50
C THR A 108 2.61 -3.53 9.68
N ALA A 109 1.68 -4.49 9.66
CA ALA A 109 0.76 -4.74 10.76
C ALA A 109 1.48 -5.10 12.07
N GLN A 110 2.53 -5.92 11.99
CA GLN A 110 3.36 -6.28 13.14
C GLN A 110 4.12 -5.08 13.70
N ALA A 111 4.80 -4.30 12.86
CA ALA A 111 5.53 -3.11 13.29
C ALA A 111 4.59 -2.06 13.92
N MET A 112 3.40 -1.87 13.35
CA MET A 112 2.37 -1.02 13.97
C MET A 112 1.89 -1.57 15.31
N ALA A 113 1.67 -2.88 15.44
CA ALA A 113 1.29 -3.50 16.70
C ALA A 113 2.35 -3.29 17.79
N MET A 114 3.64 -3.32 17.44
CA MET A 114 4.74 -3.02 18.37
C MET A 114 4.72 -1.58 18.89
N GLY A 115 4.20 -0.62 18.11
CA GLY A 115 4.02 0.75 18.59
C GLY A 115 2.76 0.90 19.43
N LEU A 116 1.69 0.20 19.06
CA LEU A 116 0.42 0.24 19.79
C LEU A 116 0.53 -0.43 21.18
N PHE A 117 1.28 -1.53 21.27
CA PHE A 117 1.56 -2.29 22.49
C PHE A 117 3.07 -2.53 22.63
N PRO A 118 3.83 -1.53 23.11
CA PRO A 118 5.28 -1.59 23.17
C PRO A 118 5.82 -2.56 24.22
N TYR A 119 7.13 -2.82 24.17
CA TYR A 119 7.82 -3.62 25.17
C TYR A 119 7.48 -3.17 26.60
N GLY A 120 7.12 -4.12 27.46
CA GLY A 120 6.67 -3.89 28.83
C GLY A 120 5.15 -3.92 29.01
N THR A 121 4.38 -3.93 27.92
CA THR A 121 2.91 -4.08 27.99
C THR A 121 2.43 -5.53 27.92
N GLY A 122 3.34 -6.49 27.72
CA GLY A 122 3.00 -7.92 27.70
C GLY A 122 2.76 -8.51 29.09
N PRO A 123 2.28 -9.76 29.17
CA PRO A 123 2.02 -10.44 30.44
C PRO A 123 3.31 -10.72 31.24
N PRO A 124 3.20 -11.01 32.55
CA PRO A 124 4.35 -11.35 33.38
C PRO A 124 5.19 -12.49 32.79
N GLY A 125 6.51 -12.28 32.71
CA GLY A 125 7.45 -13.24 32.10
C GLY A 125 7.54 -13.16 30.57
N PHE A 126 6.70 -12.35 29.91
CA PHE A 126 6.75 -12.11 28.46
C PHE A 126 6.49 -10.62 28.15
N PRO A 127 7.52 -9.75 28.24
CA PRO A 127 7.33 -8.30 28.19
C PRO A 127 6.84 -7.77 26.83
N ASN A 128 7.04 -8.52 25.75
CA ASN A 128 6.46 -8.19 24.45
C ASN A 128 4.98 -8.57 24.44
N GLN A 129 4.10 -7.70 23.94
CA GLN A 129 2.69 -8.05 23.74
C GLN A 129 2.49 -8.63 22.34
N PRO A 130 2.27 -9.95 22.18
CA PRO A 130 1.96 -10.51 20.87
C PRO A 130 0.53 -10.10 20.49
N MET A 131 0.39 -9.43 19.35
CA MET A 131 -0.93 -9.10 18.78
C MET A 131 -1.20 -10.03 17.59
N PRO A 132 -2.34 -10.76 17.56
CA PRO A 132 -2.69 -11.59 16.42
C PRO A 132 -2.87 -10.75 15.15
N VAL A 133 -2.14 -11.11 14.10
CA VAL A 133 -2.36 -10.60 12.74
C VAL A 133 -2.98 -11.72 11.90
N LEU A 134 -4.27 -11.57 11.60
CA LEU A 134 -5.03 -12.49 10.78
C LEU A 134 -4.83 -12.16 9.30
N THR A 135 -4.75 -13.19 8.48
CA THR A 135 -4.68 -13.04 7.03
C THR A 135 -5.43 -14.17 6.34
N GLU A 136 -5.83 -13.92 5.10
CA GLU A 136 -6.47 -14.90 4.23
C GLU A 136 -5.50 -15.16 3.07
N PRO A 137 -5.31 -16.41 2.63
CA PRO A 137 -4.56 -16.65 1.39
C PRO A 137 -5.16 -15.87 0.23
N ASP A 138 -4.34 -15.30 -0.66
CA ASP A 138 -4.78 -14.39 -1.74
C ASP A 138 -5.99 -14.89 -2.54
N ARG A 139 -6.02 -16.19 -2.85
CA ARG A 139 -7.12 -16.82 -3.61
C ARG A 139 -8.48 -16.84 -2.89
N PHE A 140 -8.47 -16.62 -1.58
CA PHE A 140 -9.65 -16.61 -0.71
C PHE A 140 -9.85 -15.25 -0.05
N ALA A 141 -8.96 -14.30 -0.29
CA ALA A 141 -9.01 -13.00 0.33
C ALA A 141 -10.25 -12.25 -0.14
N SER A 142 -11.22 -12.14 0.77
CA SER A 142 -12.58 -11.67 0.47
C SER A 142 -12.80 -10.22 0.88
N LEU A 143 -11.90 -9.68 1.70
CA LEU A 143 -12.02 -8.36 2.32
C LEU A 143 -10.93 -7.38 1.85
N LEU A 144 -9.67 -7.81 1.77
CA LEU A 144 -8.52 -6.90 1.59
C LEU A 144 -7.81 -7.04 0.24
N ALA A 145 -7.83 -8.22 -0.39
CA ALA A 145 -7.25 -8.41 -1.73
C ALA A 145 -8.29 -8.12 -2.83
N ALA A 146 -8.36 -6.85 -3.21
CA ALA A 146 -9.21 -6.32 -4.27
C ALA A 146 -9.18 -7.07 -5.63
N PRO A 147 -8.03 -7.58 -6.13
CA PRO A 147 -7.95 -8.10 -7.50
C PRO A 147 -8.25 -9.61 -7.63
N HIS A 148 -8.68 -10.31 -6.57
CA HIS A 148 -8.98 -11.74 -6.62
C HIS A 148 -10.43 -12.09 -6.25
N GLY A 149 -11.29 -11.06 -6.17
CA GLY A 149 -12.71 -11.21 -5.88
C GLY A 149 -13.54 -11.78 -7.04
N PRO A 150 -14.84 -12.05 -6.81
CA PRO A 150 -15.75 -12.65 -7.80
C PRO A 150 -15.95 -11.80 -9.08
N CYS A 151 -15.52 -10.54 -9.07
CA CYS A 151 -15.63 -9.61 -10.20
C CYS A 151 -14.35 -9.49 -11.04
N LEU A 152 -13.38 -10.39 -10.87
CA LEU A 152 -12.07 -10.35 -11.54
C LEU A 152 -12.18 -10.23 -13.08
N ALA A 153 -13.09 -10.99 -13.71
CA ALA A 153 -13.25 -10.93 -15.16
C ALA A 153 -13.69 -9.53 -15.63
N GLN A 154 -14.63 -8.90 -14.93
CA GLN A 154 -15.07 -7.55 -15.25
C GLN A 154 -13.98 -6.53 -14.97
N GLN A 155 -13.27 -6.66 -13.85
CA GLN A 155 -12.15 -5.79 -13.52
C GLN A 155 -11.06 -5.83 -14.59
N LYS A 156 -10.73 -7.02 -15.12
CA LYS A 156 -9.77 -7.16 -16.23
C LYS A 156 -10.26 -6.45 -17.49
N ALA A 157 -11.54 -6.59 -17.83
CA ALA A 157 -12.13 -5.91 -18.99
C ALA A 157 -12.12 -4.38 -18.83
N ASP A 158 -12.49 -3.88 -17.65
CA ASP A 158 -12.49 -2.45 -17.33
C ASP A 158 -11.07 -1.87 -17.36
N ASN A 159 -10.10 -2.57 -16.78
CA ASN A 159 -8.68 -2.20 -16.82
C ASN A 159 -8.16 -2.18 -18.27
N ALA A 160 -8.46 -3.20 -19.08
CA ALA A 160 -8.02 -3.26 -20.47
C ALA A 160 -8.63 -2.12 -21.32
N ALA A 161 -9.89 -1.75 -21.06
CA ALA A 161 -10.52 -0.60 -21.70
C ALA A 161 -9.82 0.71 -21.30
N TYR A 162 -9.51 0.90 -20.01
CA TYR A 162 -8.76 2.07 -19.53
C TYR A 162 -7.36 2.14 -20.15
N ASP A 163 -6.63 1.01 -20.08
CA ASP A 163 -5.24 0.86 -20.53
C ASP A 163 -5.09 1.09 -22.05
N SER A 164 -6.17 0.95 -22.83
CA SER A 164 -6.18 1.19 -24.29
C SER A 164 -6.81 2.52 -24.71
N THR A 165 -7.40 3.28 -23.77
CA THR A 165 -8.07 4.56 -24.07
C THR A 165 -7.54 5.67 -23.18
N ARG A 166 -8.24 5.98 -22.08
CA ARG A 166 -7.99 7.11 -21.19
C ARG A 166 -6.58 7.09 -20.59
N GLY A 167 -6.06 5.92 -20.22
CA GLY A 167 -4.72 5.82 -19.64
C GLY A 167 -3.62 6.25 -20.62
N VAL A 168 -3.74 5.86 -21.89
CA VAL A 168 -2.78 6.26 -22.94
C VAL A 168 -2.93 7.75 -23.27
N GLU A 169 -4.17 8.25 -23.36
CA GLU A 169 -4.45 9.67 -23.58
C GLU A 169 -3.79 10.54 -22.50
N LEU A 170 -3.92 10.14 -21.23
CA LEU A 170 -3.35 10.89 -20.11
C LEU A 170 -1.81 10.90 -20.13
N ILE A 171 -1.19 9.77 -20.52
CA ILE A 171 0.26 9.67 -20.71
C ILE A 171 0.72 10.57 -21.87
N GLN A 172 -0.05 10.61 -22.97
CA GLN A 172 0.22 11.50 -24.11
C GLN A 172 0.09 12.98 -23.73
N GLN A 173 -0.90 13.33 -22.91
CA GLN A 173 -1.05 14.69 -22.37
C GLN A 173 0.10 15.08 -21.43
N SER A 174 0.78 14.09 -20.84
CA SER A 174 1.87 14.27 -19.87
C SER A 174 3.26 13.92 -20.47
N ARG A 175 3.42 14.01 -21.79
CA ARG A 175 4.68 13.70 -22.50
C ARG A 175 5.87 14.49 -22.00
N ASN A 176 5.67 15.78 -21.73
CA ASN A 176 6.70 16.66 -21.20
C ASN A 176 7.37 16.10 -19.92
N ILE A 177 6.60 15.41 -19.06
CA ILE A 177 7.11 14.83 -17.81
C ILE A 177 7.64 13.42 -18.06
N THR A 178 6.88 12.59 -18.79
CA THR A 178 7.28 11.20 -19.04
C THR A 178 8.56 11.10 -19.86
N ASP A 179 8.80 12.02 -20.81
CA ASP A 179 10.02 12.07 -21.63
C ASP A 179 11.25 12.52 -20.83
N VAL A 180 11.08 13.41 -19.85
CA VAL A 180 12.16 13.82 -18.95
C VAL A 180 12.61 12.63 -18.10
N VAL A 181 11.66 11.92 -17.50
CA VAL A 181 11.94 10.78 -16.64
C VAL A 181 12.49 9.59 -17.45
N SER A 182 11.91 9.29 -18.61
CA SER A 182 12.35 8.19 -19.47
C SER A 182 13.77 8.41 -20.01
N LYS A 183 14.10 9.65 -20.40
CA LYS A 183 15.47 10.05 -20.75
C LYS A 183 16.44 9.86 -19.57
N ALA A 184 16.05 10.21 -18.35
CA ALA A 184 16.86 9.98 -17.16
C ALA A 184 17.02 8.49 -16.82
N CYS A 185 16.00 7.68 -17.08
CA CYS A 185 16.03 6.23 -16.95
C CYS A 185 16.86 5.53 -18.03
N GLY A 186 17.08 6.19 -19.18
CA GLY A 186 17.83 5.66 -20.32
C GLY A 186 17.02 4.73 -21.23
N VAL A 187 15.69 4.73 -21.09
CA VAL A 187 14.76 3.87 -21.83
C VAL A 187 13.58 4.75 -22.27
N PRO A 188 13.16 4.75 -23.55
CA PRO A 188 12.05 5.58 -24.01
C PRO A 188 10.72 5.12 -23.39
N THR A 189 9.79 6.05 -23.18
CA THR A 189 8.48 5.77 -22.56
C THR A 189 7.71 4.66 -23.29
N GLU A 190 7.83 4.56 -24.61
CA GLU A 190 7.20 3.51 -25.44
C GLU A 190 7.70 2.10 -25.10
N ALA A 191 8.94 1.97 -24.63
CA ALA A 191 9.50 0.67 -24.26
C ALA A 191 8.96 0.16 -22.92
N TYR A 192 8.11 0.94 -22.23
CA TYR A 192 7.38 0.47 -21.06
C TYR A 192 6.18 -0.43 -21.43
N THR A 193 5.98 -0.72 -22.72
CA THR A 193 5.02 -1.74 -23.18
C THR A 193 5.66 -3.14 -23.07
N ASN A 194 4.96 -4.10 -22.45
CA ASN A 194 5.37 -5.51 -22.29
C ASN A 194 6.38 -5.83 -21.19
N VAL A 195 6.23 -5.19 -20.03
CA VAL A 195 6.99 -5.57 -18.83
C VAL A 195 6.42 -6.85 -18.17
N ASP A 196 7.28 -7.60 -17.48
CA ASP A 196 6.99 -8.93 -16.92
C ASP A 196 6.39 -9.90 -17.96
N ASN A 197 7.11 -10.15 -19.06
CA ASN A 197 6.70 -11.05 -20.14
C ASN A 197 5.33 -10.70 -20.77
N GLY A 198 5.03 -9.40 -20.92
CA GLY A 198 3.77 -8.95 -21.53
C GLY A 198 2.57 -8.94 -20.58
N LYS A 199 2.77 -9.14 -19.28
CA LYS A 199 1.68 -9.06 -18.29
C LYS A 199 1.31 -7.62 -17.94
N GLU A 200 2.21 -6.67 -18.17
CA GLU A 200 1.99 -5.25 -17.85
C GLU A 200 2.13 -4.35 -19.09
N GLY A 201 1.16 -3.45 -19.24
CA GLY A 201 1.11 -2.45 -20.31
C GLY A 201 1.69 -1.10 -19.90
N LEU A 202 1.74 -0.18 -20.85
CA LEU A 202 2.32 1.17 -20.71
C LEU A 202 1.87 1.91 -19.44
N VAL A 203 0.58 1.84 -19.10
CA VAL A 203 0.00 2.50 -17.90
C VAL A 203 0.67 2.02 -16.61
N LEU A 204 0.85 0.71 -16.45
CA LEU A 204 1.49 0.15 -15.26
C LEU A 204 2.99 0.44 -15.25
N GLY A 205 3.66 0.38 -16.41
CA GLY A 205 5.07 0.74 -16.51
C GLY A 205 5.37 2.19 -16.11
N VAL A 206 4.58 3.16 -16.62
CA VAL A 206 4.68 4.57 -16.19
C VAL A 206 4.42 4.69 -14.69
N LYS A 207 3.40 4.00 -14.17
CA LYS A 207 3.07 3.99 -12.75
C LYS A 207 4.20 3.41 -11.90
N ASP A 208 4.89 2.36 -12.34
CA ASP A 208 5.98 1.72 -11.58
C ASP A 208 7.26 2.55 -11.57
N VAL A 209 7.55 3.26 -12.66
CA VAL A 209 8.63 4.26 -12.67
C VAL A 209 8.31 5.43 -11.73
N GLY A 210 7.06 5.90 -11.70
CA GLY A 210 6.63 6.94 -10.76
C GLY A 210 6.75 6.48 -9.29
N ASP A 211 6.25 5.29 -8.97
CA ASP A 211 6.37 4.70 -7.63
C ASP A 211 7.85 4.54 -7.21
N MET A 212 8.74 4.14 -8.13
CA MET A 212 10.17 4.05 -7.86
C MET A 212 10.77 5.39 -7.43
N LEU A 213 10.43 6.49 -8.11
CA LEU A 213 10.93 7.82 -7.75
C LEU A 213 10.49 8.19 -6.33
N ASP A 214 9.20 7.99 -6.01
CA ASP A 214 8.63 8.26 -4.69
C ASP A 214 9.30 7.40 -3.60
N PHE A 215 9.55 6.12 -3.87
CA PHE A 215 10.27 5.24 -2.95
C PHE A 215 11.71 5.71 -2.71
N ASP A 216 12.42 6.17 -3.75
CA ASP A 216 13.79 6.66 -3.60
C ASP A 216 13.82 7.90 -2.69
N GLU A 217 12.89 8.84 -2.88
CA GLU A 217 12.82 10.04 -2.03
C GLU A 217 12.42 9.69 -0.59
N GLN A 218 11.50 8.75 -0.40
CA GLN A 218 11.13 8.26 0.94
C GLN A 218 12.30 7.58 1.66
N GLN A 219 13.22 6.93 0.93
CA GLN A 219 14.44 6.37 1.51
C GLN A 219 15.59 7.40 1.64
N GLY A 220 15.36 8.67 1.28
CA GLY A 220 16.40 9.70 1.29
C GLY A 220 17.50 9.47 0.24
N LEU A 221 17.20 8.71 -0.81
CA LEU A 221 18.13 8.40 -1.89
C LEU A 221 18.21 9.57 -2.89
N PRO A 222 19.35 9.73 -3.58
CA PRO A 222 19.50 10.81 -4.56
C PRO A 222 18.54 10.62 -5.74
N ARG A 223 17.92 11.70 -6.21
CA ARG A 223 17.11 11.68 -7.44
C ARG A 223 17.98 11.32 -8.64
N LEU A 224 17.35 10.72 -9.66
CA LEU A 224 17.98 10.50 -10.95
C LEU A 224 18.49 11.82 -11.54
N ALA A 225 19.63 11.75 -12.21
CA ALA A 225 20.22 12.91 -12.88
C ALA A 225 19.22 13.50 -13.90
N SER A 226 19.10 14.83 -13.92
CA SER A 226 18.16 15.59 -14.77
C SER A 226 16.68 15.52 -14.38
N VAL A 227 16.30 14.74 -13.36
CA VAL A 227 14.94 14.79 -12.80
C VAL A 227 14.88 15.86 -11.72
N SER A 228 14.24 16.98 -12.01
CA SER A 228 14.01 18.05 -11.04
C SER A 228 13.01 17.61 -9.97
N LYS A 229 12.94 18.34 -8.85
CA LYS A 229 11.92 18.09 -7.82
C LYS A 229 10.50 18.19 -8.39
N GLN A 230 10.25 19.19 -9.23
CA GLN A 230 8.94 19.36 -9.88
C GLN A 230 8.62 18.19 -10.82
N ALA A 231 9.59 17.76 -11.64
CA ALA A 231 9.38 16.63 -12.55
C ALA A 231 9.11 15.32 -11.79
N HIS A 232 9.74 15.13 -10.62
CA HIS A 232 9.39 14.04 -9.72
C HIS A 232 7.92 14.18 -9.28
N GLU A 233 7.55 15.29 -8.64
CA GLU A 233 6.20 15.51 -8.10
C GLU A 233 5.11 15.31 -9.17
N ASP A 234 5.33 15.85 -10.36
CA ASP A 234 4.42 15.69 -11.50
C ASP A 234 4.31 14.23 -11.96
N MET A 235 5.42 13.50 -11.97
CA MET A 235 5.43 12.07 -12.33
C MET A 235 4.72 11.22 -11.27
N THR A 236 4.92 11.51 -9.97
CA THR A 236 4.23 10.83 -8.87
C THR A 236 2.73 11.12 -8.91
N GLN A 237 2.34 12.36 -9.22
CA GLN A 237 0.93 12.73 -9.40
C GLN A 237 0.32 12.00 -10.61
N LEU A 238 1.04 11.91 -11.73
CA LEU A 238 0.58 11.16 -12.90
C LEU A 238 0.39 9.67 -12.57
N ALA A 239 1.38 9.03 -11.94
CA ALA A 239 1.32 7.63 -11.54
C ALA A 239 0.14 7.36 -10.58
N PHE A 240 -0.11 8.30 -9.65
CA PHE A 240 -1.27 8.24 -8.76
C PHE A 240 -2.59 8.36 -9.54
N THR A 241 -2.73 9.34 -10.42
CA THR A 241 -3.94 9.55 -11.22
C THR A 241 -4.23 8.36 -12.13
N LEU A 242 -3.22 7.81 -12.81
CA LEU A 242 -3.35 6.61 -13.64
C LEU A 242 -3.90 5.43 -12.82
N LEU A 243 -3.37 5.20 -11.62
CA LEU A 243 -3.82 4.12 -10.76
C LEU A 243 -5.23 4.35 -10.22
N GLN A 244 -5.54 5.59 -9.83
CA GLN A 244 -6.85 5.99 -9.32
C GLN A 244 -7.93 5.82 -10.39
N GLU A 245 -7.72 6.39 -11.57
CA GLU A 245 -8.69 6.28 -12.66
C GLU A 245 -8.84 4.83 -13.13
N ARG A 246 -7.75 4.07 -13.24
CA ARG A 246 -7.80 2.66 -13.66
C ARG A 246 -8.70 1.81 -12.76
N TYR A 247 -8.74 2.10 -11.47
CA TYR A 247 -9.45 1.30 -10.48
C TYR A 247 -10.75 1.92 -9.96
N TYR A 248 -10.93 3.23 -10.07
CA TYR A 248 -11.97 3.95 -9.35
C TYR A 248 -12.69 5.02 -10.21
N SER A 249 -12.54 5.02 -11.53
CA SER A 249 -13.22 5.99 -12.41
C SER A 249 -14.74 5.95 -12.33
N ASN A 250 -15.34 4.83 -11.92
CA ASN A 250 -16.77 4.75 -11.69
C ASN A 250 -17.14 3.90 -10.47
N ARG A 251 -18.37 4.12 -9.98
CA ARG A 251 -18.91 3.43 -8.79
C ARG A 251 -18.90 1.90 -8.92
N ARG A 252 -19.05 1.37 -10.14
CA ARG A 252 -19.01 -0.07 -10.41
C ARG A 252 -17.60 -0.63 -10.22
N GLN A 253 -16.58 0.04 -10.75
CA GLN A 253 -15.16 -0.32 -10.55
C GLN A 253 -14.76 -0.23 -9.08
N ALA A 254 -15.17 0.85 -8.39
CA ALA A 254 -14.94 1.00 -6.96
C ALA A 254 -15.57 -0.15 -6.15
N ASN A 255 -16.78 -0.58 -6.50
CA ASN A 255 -17.43 -1.72 -5.85
C ASN A 255 -16.76 -3.07 -6.13
N HIS A 256 -16.13 -3.24 -7.31
CA HIS A 256 -15.38 -4.45 -7.66
C HIS A 256 -14.10 -4.59 -6.82
N LEU A 257 -13.39 -3.48 -6.61
CA LEU A 257 -12.07 -3.45 -5.96
C LEU A 257 -12.12 -3.19 -4.45
N LEU A 258 -13.02 -2.35 -3.98
CA LEU A 258 -13.21 -2.14 -2.54
C LEU A 258 -14.14 -3.18 -1.95
N GLY A 259 -14.77 -4.01 -2.80
CA GLY A 259 -15.77 -4.99 -2.40
C GLY A 259 -16.99 -4.27 -1.84
N GLY A 260 -18.17 -4.50 -2.44
CA GLY A 260 -19.44 -4.17 -1.77
C GLY A 260 -19.57 -4.75 -0.34
N ARG A 261 -18.65 -5.63 0.07
CA ARG A 261 -18.56 -6.24 1.39
C ARG A 261 -17.80 -5.45 2.47
N LEU A 262 -16.86 -4.56 2.13
CA LEU A 262 -16.24 -3.68 3.14
C LEU A 262 -17.29 -2.69 3.68
N SER A 263 -18.12 -2.14 2.79
CA SER A 263 -19.25 -1.29 3.15
C SER A 263 -20.36 -2.05 3.89
N SER A 264 -20.56 -3.35 3.60
CA SER A 264 -21.56 -4.16 4.29
C SER A 264 -21.09 -4.71 5.64
N HIS A 265 -19.78 -4.88 5.86
CA HIS A 265 -19.21 -5.23 7.17
C HIS A 265 -19.21 -4.04 8.14
N ALA A 266 -19.13 -2.81 7.62
CA ALA A 266 -19.32 -1.61 8.43
C ALA A 266 -20.80 -1.36 8.79
N ALA A 267 -21.76 -1.98 8.09
CA ALA A 267 -23.19 -1.75 8.24
C ALA A 267 -23.95 -2.85 9.03
N GLY A 268 -23.23 -3.76 9.70
CA GLY A 268 -23.79 -4.87 10.47
C GLY A 268 -23.47 -4.81 11.95
#